data_AF-A0A969M6D2-F1
#
_entry.id   AF-A0A969M6D2-F1
#
_cell.length_a   1.000
_cell.length_b   1.000
_cell.length_c   1.000
_cell.angle_alpha   90.00
_cell.angle_beta   90.00
_cell.angle_gamma   90.00
#
_symmetry.space_group_name_H-M   'P 1'
#
loop_
_entity.id
_entity.type
_entity.pdbx_description
1 polymer ?
#
loop_
_entity_poly.entity_id
_entity_poly.type
_entity_poly.pdbx_seq_one_letter_code
_entity_poly.pdbx_strand_id
1 'polypeptide(L)'
;MTHAALRDEVIKDSLTGYAFEHFEIASYKALITMANTLGEGRIAETLAQSLAEEQEMARWLDANMEGVVIRFMSHHGASGARTTASVP
;
A
#
# COMPACT_ATOMS: atom_id res chain seq x y z
N MET A 1 -19.95 8.62 -16.84
CA MET A 1 -19.46 7.29 -16.44
C MET A 1 -18.37 7.46 -15.39
N THR A 2 -18.73 7.94 -14.20
CA THR A 2 -17.74 8.48 -13.23
C THR A 2 -17.88 7.86 -11.83
N HIS A 3 -18.97 7.12 -11.57
CA HIS A 3 -19.26 6.54 -10.25
C HIS A 3 -18.67 5.14 -10.01
N ALA A 4 -18.18 4.46 -11.04
CA ALA A 4 -17.54 3.14 -10.90
C ALA A 4 -16.05 3.24 -10.58
N ALA A 5 -15.36 4.28 -11.07
CA ALA A 5 -13.93 4.50 -10.83
C ALA A 5 -13.63 4.96 -9.39
N LEU A 6 -14.52 5.77 -8.81
CA LEU A 6 -14.42 6.24 -7.41
C LEU A 6 -14.70 5.15 -6.37
N ARG A 7 -15.19 3.97 -6.80
CA ARG A 7 -15.74 2.97 -5.88
C ARG A 7 -14.70 2.05 -5.30
N ASP A 8 -13.48 1.95 -5.82
CA ASP A 8 -12.43 1.02 -5.36
C ASP A 8 -11.07 1.71 -5.13
N GLU A 9 -11.03 3.04 -5.13
CA GLU A 9 -9.80 3.83 -4.96
C GLU A 9 -9.05 3.46 -3.69
N VAL A 10 -9.74 3.30 -2.56
CA VAL A 10 -9.09 2.89 -1.29
C VAL A 10 -8.36 1.54 -1.39
N ILE A 11 -8.89 0.60 -2.18
CA ILE A 11 -8.23 -0.69 -2.41
C ILE A 11 -7.04 -0.51 -3.35
N LYS A 12 -7.24 0.21 -4.45
CA LYS A 12 -6.17 0.50 -5.42
C LYS A 12 -5.01 1.25 -4.78
N ASP A 13 -5.29 2.24 -3.95
CA ASP A 13 -4.29 3.03 -3.23
C ASP A 13 -3.54 2.16 -2.23
N SER A 14 -4.24 1.29 -1.49
CA SER A 14 -3.59 0.35 -0.55
C SER A 14 -2.67 -0.63 -1.27
N LEU A 15 -3.12 -1.20 -2.39
CA LEU A 15 -2.32 -2.11 -3.21
C LEU A 15 -1.13 -1.42 -3.86
N THR A 16 -1.35 -0.21 -4.40
CA THR A 16 -0.30 0.58 -5.05
C THR A 16 0.73 1.05 -4.04
N GLY A 17 0.29 1.53 -2.87
CA GLY A 17 1.16 1.88 -1.75
C GLY A 17 2.03 0.70 -1.36
N TYR A 18 1.43 -0.48 -1.12
CA TYR A 18 2.21 -1.66 -0.74
C TYR A 18 3.23 -2.07 -1.80
N ALA A 19 2.88 -2.04 -3.08
CA ALA A 19 3.82 -2.29 -4.16
C ALA A 19 4.94 -1.24 -4.23
N PHE A 20 4.62 0.02 -3.95
CA PHE A 20 5.57 1.13 -3.96
C PHE A 20 6.58 1.02 -2.82
N GLU A 21 6.14 0.66 -1.61
CA GLU A 21 7.06 0.39 -0.49
C GLU A 21 8.13 -0.66 -0.86
N HIS A 22 7.74 -1.74 -1.54
CA HIS A 22 8.69 -2.76 -2.00
C HIS A 22 9.64 -2.24 -3.08
N PHE A 23 9.18 -1.34 -3.94
CA PHE A 23 10.04 -0.65 -4.90
C PHE A 23 11.07 0.24 -4.18
N GLU A 24 10.65 0.97 -3.14
CA GLU A 24 11.54 1.82 -2.34
C GLU A 24 12.55 0.98 -1.55
N ILE A 25 12.12 -0.11 -0.91
CA ILE A 25 13.00 -1.08 -0.25
C ILE A 25 14.09 -1.59 -1.20
N ALA A 26 13.71 -1.99 -2.43
CA ALA A 26 14.67 -2.43 -3.43
C ALA A 26 15.64 -1.31 -3.85
N SER A 27 15.12 -0.10 -4.03
CA SER A 27 15.88 1.09 -4.41
C SER A 27 16.90 1.48 -3.33
N TYR A 28 16.51 1.51 -2.06
CA TYR A 28 17.41 1.79 -0.94
C TYR A 28 18.51 0.74 -0.80
N LYS A 29 18.19 -0.55 -0.98
CA LYS A 29 19.22 -1.61 -0.99
C LYS A 29 20.26 -1.39 -2.10
N ALA A 30 19.81 -1.00 -3.30
CA ALA A 30 20.72 -0.66 -4.40
C ALA A 30 21.57 0.57 -4.08
N LEU A 31 20.96 1.64 -3.55
CA LEU A 31 21.67 2.87 -3.17
C LEU A 31 22.69 2.64 -2.05
N ILE A 32 22.36 1.86 -1.02
CA ILE A 32 23.30 1.47 0.05
C ILE A 32 24.48 0.70 -0.54
N THR A 33 24.22 -0.22 -1.47
CA THR A 33 25.29 -0.98 -2.15
C THR A 33 26.22 -0.04 -2.92
N MET A 34 25.67 0.92 -3.66
CA MET A 34 26.47 1.93 -4.38
C MET A 34 27.26 2.81 -3.41
N ALA A 35 26.65 3.33 -2.33
CA ALA A 35 27.31 4.16 -1.34
C ALA A 35 28.49 3.42 -0.68
N ASN A 36 28.29 2.17 -0.25
CA ASN A 36 29.36 1.35 0.32
C ASN A 36 30.50 1.10 -0.67
N THR A 37 30.16 0.84 -1.94
CA THR A 37 31.16 0.62 -3.00
C THR A 37 32.02 1.87 -3.26
N LEU A 38 31.43 3.05 -3.10
CA LEU A 38 32.11 4.35 -3.27
C LEU A 38 32.80 4.85 -1.99
N GLY A 39 32.71 4.12 -0.88
CA GLY A 39 33.28 4.53 0.41
C GLY A 39 32.47 5.60 1.15
N GLU A 40 31.22 5.85 0.74
CA GLU A 40 30.32 6.87 1.29
C GLU A 40 29.53 6.32 2.50
N GLY A 41 30.23 5.92 3.56
CA GLY A 41 29.64 5.24 4.72
C GLY A 41 28.53 6.05 5.43
N ARG A 42 28.70 7.37 5.56
CA ARG A 42 27.66 8.23 6.17
C ARG A 42 26.38 8.29 5.34
N ILE A 43 26.49 8.21 4.01
CA ILE A 43 25.33 8.15 3.13
C ILE A 43 24.64 6.79 3.29
N ALA A 44 25.41 5.70 3.34
CA ALA A 44 24.86 4.37 3.57
C ALA A 44 24.09 4.26 4.91
N GLU A 45 24.60 4.88 5.98
CA GLU A 45 23.92 4.95 7.28
C GLU A 45 22.57 5.67 7.19
N THR A 46 22.52 6.86 6.57
CA THR A 46 21.26 7.59 6.39
C THR A 46 20.26 6.81 5.53
N LEU A 47 20.71 6.20 4.44
CA LEU A 47 19.85 5.37 3.59
C LEU A 47 19.33 4.13 4.31
N ALA A 48 20.10 3.56 5.24
CA ALA A 48 19.69 2.42 6.04
C ALA A 48 18.57 2.76 7.04
N GLN A 49 18.51 4.01 7.51
CA GLN A 49 17.40 4.50 8.33
C GLN A 49 16.10 4.54 7.52
N SER A 50 16.11 5.17 6.33
CA SER A 50 14.94 5.18 5.45
C SER A 50 14.52 3.78 5.02
N LEU A 51 15.49 2.89 4.71
CA LEU A 51 15.18 1.48 4.41
C LEU A 51 14.41 0.79 5.55
N ALA A 52 14.73 1.10 6.82
CA ALA A 52 14.03 0.53 7.95
C ALA A 52 12.58 1.06 8.06
N GLU A 53 12.37 2.33 7.76
CA GLU A 53 11.06 2.98 7.72
C GLU A 53 10.16 2.34 6.63
N GLU A 54 10.66 2.18 5.39
CA GLU A 54 9.84 1.57 4.32
C GLU A 54 9.53 0.09 4.59
N GLN A 55 10.47 -0.63 5.22
CA GLN A 55 10.21 -2.00 5.65
C GLN A 55 9.14 -2.07 6.76
N GLU A 56 9.10 -1.08 7.65
CA GLU A 56 8.06 -0.98 8.66
C GLU A 56 6.71 -0.64 8.02
N MET A 57 6.69 0.29 7.07
CA MET A 57 5.48 0.67 6.35
C MET A 57 4.92 -0.49 5.52
N ALA A 58 5.77 -1.23 4.80
CA ALA A 58 5.36 -2.43 4.07
C ALA A 58 4.73 -3.48 5.00
N ARG A 59 5.35 -3.74 6.16
CA ARG A 59 4.78 -4.66 7.17
C ARG A 59 3.44 -4.17 7.71
N TRP A 60 3.32 -2.87 7.95
CA TRP A 60 2.09 -2.27 8.44
C TRP A 60 0.97 -2.39 7.40
N LEU A 61 1.24 -2.08 6.13
CA LEU A 61 0.27 -2.22 5.06
C LEU A 61 -0.22 -3.65 4.89
N ASP A 62 0.70 -4.63 4.89
CA ASP A 62 0.37 -6.06 4.80
C ASP A 62 -0.55 -6.50 5.95
N ALA A 63 -0.20 -6.13 7.19
CA ALA A 63 -1.00 -6.48 8.37
C ALA A 63 -2.40 -5.83 8.40
N ASN A 64 -2.59 -4.69 7.73
CA ASN A 64 -3.86 -3.94 7.75
C ASN A 64 -4.71 -4.17 6.48
N MET A 65 -4.15 -4.74 5.42
CA MET A 65 -4.81 -4.91 4.12
C MET A 65 -6.14 -5.66 4.23
N GLU A 66 -6.17 -6.76 5.00
CA GLU A 66 -7.40 -7.55 5.20
C GLU A 66 -8.52 -6.71 5.80
N GLY A 67 -8.21 -5.93 6.85
CA GLY A 67 -9.17 -5.05 7.51
C GLY A 67 -9.72 -3.98 6.57
N VAL A 68 -8.87 -3.42 5.71
CA VAL A 68 -9.28 -2.46 4.67
C VAL A 68 -10.25 -3.10 3.68
N VAL A 69 -9.96 -4.30 3.18
CA VAL A 69 -10.82 -5.04 2.25
C VAL A 69 -12.17 -5.39 2.88
N ILE A 70 -12.18 -5.90 4.12
CA ILE A 70 -13.43 -6.24 4.83
C ILE A 70 -14.30 -5.00 5.05
N ARG A 71 -13.68 -3.88 5.46
CA ARG A 71 -14.39 -2.61 5.69
C ARG A 71 -14.99 -2.08 4.39
N PHE A 72 -14.22 -2.12 3.31
CA PHE A 72 -14.66 -1.77 1.97
C PHE A 72 -15.88 -2.60 1.55
N MET A 73 -15.79 -3.92 1.63
CA MET A 73 -16.90 -4.83 1.30
C MET A 73 -18.14 -4.57 2.16
N SER A 74 -17.97 -4.26 3.44
CA SER A 74 -19.09 -3.97 4.36
C SER A 74 -19.85 -2.70 3.96
N HIS A 75 -19.14 -1.65 3.54
CA HIS A 75 -19.77 -0.40 3.08
C HIS A 75 -20.40 -0.51 1.68
N HIS A 76 -19.87 -1.37 0.82
CA HIS A 76 -20.36 -1.52 -0.56
C HIS A 76 -21.35 -2.68 -0.77
N GLY A 77 -21.33 -3.71 0.06
CA GLY A 77 -22.25 -4.85 0.05
C GLY A 77 -23.65 -4.52 0.59
N ALA A 78 -23.76 -3.60 1.55
CA ALA A 78 -25.05 -3.12 2.08
C ALA A 78 -25.83 -2.24 1.07
N SER A 79 -25.18 -1.79 -0.01
CA SER A 79 -25.79 -0.93 -1.02
C SER A 79 -26.33 -1.69 -2.25
N GLY A 80 -26.02 -2.98 -2.40
CA GLY A 80 -26.46 -3.82 -3.54
C GLY A 80 -27.74 -4.62 -3.29
N ALA A 81 -28.19 -4.74 -2.05
CA ALA A 81 -29.28 -5.65 -1.66
C ALA A 81 -30.67 -5.00 -1.48
N ARG A 82 -30.86 -3.71 -1.84
CA ARG A 82 -32.10 -2.95 -1.55
C ARG A 82 -33.03 -2.66 -2.74
N THR A 83 -32.92 -3.35 -3.88
CA THR A 83 -33.78 -3.03 -5.05
C THR A 83 -34.61 -4.20 -5.62
N THR A 84 -34.69 -5.36 -4.98
CA THR A 84 -35.64 -6.41 -5.45
C THR A 84 -36.48 -6.99 -4.32
N ALA A 85 -37.28 -6.15 -3.68
CA ALA A 85 -38.46 -6.61 -2.96
C ALA A 85 -39.49 -5.49 -2.85
N SER A 86 -40.50 -5.53 -3.74
CA SER A 86 -41.92 -5.43 -3.39
C SER A 86 -42.73 -4.95 -4.59
N VAL A 87 -43.45 -5.86 -5.26
CA VAL A 87 -44.82 -5.61 -5.76
C VAL A 87 -45.56 -6.95 -5.71
N PRO A 88 -46.60 -7.13 -4.87
CA PRO A 88 -47.68 -8.08 -5.13
C PRO A 88 -48.64 -7.57 -6.20
#